data_AF-A0A7R9U279-F1
#
_entry.id   AF-A0A7R9U279-F1
#
_cell.length_a   1.000
_cell.length_b   1.000
_cell.length_c   1.000
_cell.angle_alpha   90.00
_cell.angle_beta   90.00
_cell.angle_gamma   90.00
#
_symmetry.space_group_name_H-M   'P 1'
#
loop_
_entity.id
_entity.type
_entity.pdbx_description
1 polymer ?
#
loop_
_entity_poly.entity_id
_entity_poly.type
_entity_poly.pdbx_seq_one_letter_code
_entity_poly.pdbx_strand_id
1 'polypeptide(L)'
;GAIQVPELRHLVPPTPAQEAKIRGVVAAGLVENIAKRVPSDAALAFVPHMVEKAVEQRRLHHEDNSGADQKPELDPRELKRRYTRSITSSVVYVAMEGAEVQLLFVHPESYYQPSPKVDYVCYDALVQGGGKAPKTYMTCVTAIDEEMLYAAAKHSTVLKQGSPTATPAPKYDAQLGEVTCTVRPRIGPSEWILQPIRVPMREAHQASLREMFQEEIVRMSGFSEDAKLQRSSMLEEAGLDALRSRLQRQRKKYEQLEERWFARFLLEGKTAKCFSPLFKKGFYLENPSRVVSDAPPKSLSMFLAGVRRLRQEAAGDLYPMSRKQLTSKWSRDATFLQKETLQLLQREHREQVEKAWPKLIERELARKV
;
A
#
# COMPACT_ATOMS: atom_id res chain seq x y z
N GLY A 1 -10.09 -38.57 -21.37
CA GLY A 1 -11.00 -39.19 -20.39
C GLY A 1 -11.30 -38.17 -19.31
N ALA A 2 -12.57 -37.82 -19.10
CA ALA A 2 -12.93 -36.91 -18.02
C ALA A 2 -12.64 -37.62 -16.69
N ILE A 3 -11.69 -37.09 -15.92
CA ILE A 3 -11.45 -37.53 -14.55
C ILE A 3 -12.70 -37.15 -13.77
N GLN A 4 -13.59 -38.11 -13.53
CA GLN A 4 -14.74 -37.89 -12.67
C GLN A 4 -14.24 -37.87 -11.24
N VAL A 5 -13.96 -36.68 -10.71
CA VAL A 5 -13.73 -36.47 -9.28
C VAL A 5 -15.11 -36.43 -8.62
N PRO A 6 -15.56 -37.51 -7.93
CA PRO A 6 -16.94 -37.61 -7.45
C PRO A 6 -17.29 -36.50 -6.45
N GLU A 7 -16.28 -36.00 -5.74
CA GLU A 7 -16.37 -34.95 -4.72
C GLU A 7 -16.71 -33.57 -5.30
N LEU A 8 -16.41 -33.30 -6.58
CA LEU A 8 -16.70 -32.01 -7.21
C LEU A 8 -18.12 -31.88 -7.76
N ARG A 9 -18.92 -32.97 -7.75
CA ARG A 9 -20.30 -32.96 -8.26
C ARG A 9 -21.24 -32.04 -7.48
N HIS A 10 -20.85 -31.60 -6.29
CA HIS A 10 -21.64 -30.73 -5.42
C HIS A 10 -21.27 -29.25 -5.52
N LEU A 11 -20.23 -28.88 -6.27
CA LEU A 11 -19.85 -27.48 -6.40
C LEU A 11 -20.76 -26.79 -7.42
N VAL A 12 -21.50 -25.79 -6.94
CA VAL A 12 -22.24 -24.86 -7.78
C VAL A 12 -21.23 -23.89 -8.42
N PRO A 13 -21.42 -23.48 -9.69
CA PRO A 13 -20.59 -22.44 -10.29
C PRO A 13 -20.51 -21.19 -9.41
N PRO A 14 -19.33 -20.55 -9.29
CA PRO A 14 -19.16 -19.40 -8.42
C PRO A 14 -19.97 -18.19 -8.92
N THR A 15 -20.47 -17.39 -7.99
CA THR A 15 -21.03 -16.07 -8.29
C THR A 15 -19.91 -15.08 -8.66
N PRO A 16 -20.20 -13.98 -9.38
CA PRO A 16 -19.17 -12.98 -9.73
C PRO A 16 -18.42 -12.41 -8.52
N ALA A 17 -19.08 -12.28 -7.37
CA ALA A 17 -18.44 -11.84 -6.12
C ALA A 17 -17.50 -12.89 -5.54
N GLN A 18 -17.83 -14.18 -5.67
CA GLN A 18 -16.94 -15.28 -5.29
C GLN A 18 -15.75 -15.37 -6.25
N GLU A 19 -15.96 -15.23 -7.55
CA GLU A 19 -14.87 -15.18 -8.54
C GLU A 19 -13.89 -14.05 -8.23
N ALA A 20 -14.38 -12.85 -7.93
CA ALA A 20 -13.54 -11.72 -7.53
C ALA A 20 -12.67 -12.04 -6.29
N LYS A 21 -13.25 -12.72 -5.29
CA LYS A 21 -12.49 -13.18 -4.10
C LYS A 21 -11.45 -14.24 -4.45
N ILE A 22 -11.82 -15.21 -5.29
CA ILE A 22 -10.89 -16.25 -5.77
C ILE A 22 -9.71 -15.62 -6.51
N ARG A 23 -9.97 -14.64 -7.40
CA ARG A 23 -8.89 -13.88 -8.08
C ARG A 23 -8.01 -13.14 -7.09
N GLY A 24 -8.56 -12.54 -6.04
CA GLY A 24 -7.78 -11.91 -4.98
C GLY A 24 -6.86 -12.90 -4.24
N VAL A 25 -7.34 -14.12 -3.98
CA VAL A 25 -6.52 -15.19 -3.36
C VAL A 25 -5.41 -15.65 -4.31
N VAL A 26 -5.73 -15.87 -5.59
CA VAL A 26 -4.74 -16.23 -6.63
C VAL A 26 -3.68 -15.13 -6.76
N ALA A 27 -4.10 -13.86 -6.80
CA ALA A 27 -3.20 -12.71 -6.86
C ALA A 27 -2.25 -12.63 -5.65
N ALA A 28 -2.74 -12.97 -4.45
CA ALA A 28 -1.90 -13.01 -3.25
C ALA A 28 -0.84 -14.12 -3.33
N GLY A 29 -1.17 -15.27 -3.92
CA GLY A 29 -0.20 -16.35 -4.16
C GLY A 29 0.81 -16.04 -5.25
N LEU A 30 0.48 -15.13 -6.18
CA LEU A 30 1.27 -14.76 -7.35
C LEU A 30 1.71 -13.29 -7.32
N VAL A 31 1.91 -12.72 -6.13
CA VAL A 31 2.17 -11.27 -5.95
C VAL A 31 3.51 -10.81 -6.53
N GLU A 32 4.44 -11.74 -6.75
CA GLU A 32 5.72 -11.48 -7.41
C GLU A 32 5.60 -11.56 -8.95
N ASN A 33 4.59 -12.28 -9.45
CA ASN A 33 4.35 -12.52 -10.87
C ASN A 33 3.25 -11.59 -11.40
N ILE A 34 3.48 -10.28 -11.30
CA ILE A 34 2.55 -9.26 -11.78
C ILE A 34 3.08 -8.63 -13.05
N ALA A 35 2.22 -8.49 -14.06
CA ALA A 35 2.52 -7.76 -15.28
C ALA A 35 1.53 -6.61 -15.48
N LYS A 36 2.05 -5.47 -15.90
CA LYS A 36 1.25 -4.27 -16.21
C LYS A 36 1.11 -4.10 -17.71
N ARG A 37 -0.09 -3.79 -18.18
CA ARG A 37 -0.35 -3.53 -19.60
C ARG A 37 0.41 -2.28 -20.06
N VAL A 38 0.97 -2.34 -21.26
CA VAL A 38 1.67 -1.21 -21.87
C VAL A 38 0.97 -0.82 -23.17
N PRO A 39 0.68 0.49 -23.38
CA PRO A 39 0.21 1.00 -24.66
C PRO A 39 1.13 0.58 -25.81
N SER A 40 0.56 0.26 -26.98
CA SER A 40 1.34 -0.30 -28.09
C SER A 40 2.45 0.65 -28.57
N ASP A 41 2.23 1.97 -28.55
CA ASP A 41 3.23 2.99 -28.87
C ASP A 41 4.43 2.95 -27.92
N ALA A 42 4.19 2.84 -26.61
CA ALA A 42 5.25 2.68 -25.62
C ALA A 42 5.95 1.31 -25.75
N ALA A 43 5.21 0.24 -26.04
CA ALA A 43 5.78 -1.08 -26.26
C ALA A 43 6.69 -1.13 -27.51
N LEU A 44 6.40 -0.35 -28.55
CA LEU A 44 7.23 -0.28 -29.75
C LEU A 44 8.64 0.25 -29.49
N ALA A 45 8.84 1.04 -28.41
CA ALA A 45 10.15 1.53 -28.02
C ALA A 45 11.13 0.40 -27.61
N PHE A 46 10.60 -0.77 -27.22
CA PHE A 46 11.40 -1.93 -26.81
C PHE A 46 11.83 -2.83 -27.99
N VAL A 47 11.30 -2.61 -29.19
CA VAL A 47 11.58 -3.48 -30.35
C VAL A 47 13.08 -3.58 -30.67
N PRO A 48 13.88 -2.49 -30.68
CA PRO A 48 15.32 -2.60 -30.92
C PRO A 48 16.02 -3.57 -29.96
N HIS A 49 15.72 -3.47 -28.66
CA HIS A 49 16.27 -4.35 -27.62
C HIS A 49 15.84 -5.80 -27.80
N MET A 50 14.58 -6.05 -28.18
CA MET A 50 14.10 -7.41 -28.48
C MET A 50 14.82 -8.03 -29.68
N VAL A 51 15.08 -7.25 -30.73
CA VAL A 51 15.82 -7.71 -31.91
C VAL A 51 17.24 -8.08 -31.53
N GLU A 52 17.92 -7.22 -30.77
CA GLU A 52 19.28 -7.47 -30.27
C GLU A 52 19.36 -8.76 -29.44
N LYS A 53 18.48 -8.92 -28.44
CA LYS A 53 18.41 -10.14 -27.63
C LYS A 53 18.14 -11.40 -28.47
N ALA A 54 17.26 -11.31 -29.46
CA ALA A 54 16.93 -12.47 -30.32
C ALA A 54 18.09 -12.86 -31.24
N VAL A 55 18.89 -11.90 -31.71
CA VAL A 55 20.12 -12.18 -32.48
C VAL A 55 21.16 -12.82 -31.57
N GLU A 56 21.39 -12.26 -30.39
CA GLU A 56 22.39 -12.78 -29.45
C GLU A 56 22.06 -14.20 -28.96
N GLN A 57 20.80 -14.47 -28.60
CA GLN A 57 20.38 -15.82 -28.19
C GLN A 57 20.66 -16.87 -29.27
N ARG A 58 20.54 -16.51 -30.55
CA ARG A 58 20.85 -17.43 -31.65
C ARG A 58 22.32 -17.63 -31.88
N ARG A 59 23.12 -16.57 -31.71
CA ARG A 59 24.57 -16.65 -31.78
C ARG A 59 25.08 -17.68 -30.76
N LEU A 60 24.58 -17.60 -29.52
CA LEU A 60 24.89 -18.57 -28.47
C LEU A 60 24.45 -20.00 -28.82
N HIS A 61 23.22 -20.20 -29.30
CA HIS A 61 22.74 -21.54 -29.69
C HIS A 61 23.49 -22.15 -30.90
N HIS A 62 24.10 -21.32 -31.75
CA HIS A 62 24.87 -21.79 -32.89
C HIS A 62 26.27 -22.27 -32.47
N GLU A 63 26.89 -21.66 -31.46
CA GLU A 63 28.17 -22.11 -30.91
C GLU A 63 28.08 -23.53 -30.34
N ASP A 64 26.95 -23.87 -29.71
CA ASP A 64 26.70 -25.19 -29.12
C ASP A 64 26.41 -26.29 -30.15
N ASN A 65 26.01 -25.94 -31.39
CA ASN A 65 25.54 -26.89 -32.41
C ASN A 65 26.38 -26.87 -33.70
N SER A 66 27.71 -26.83 -33.58
CA SER A 66 28.67 -26.69 -34.69
C SER A 66 28.67 -27.80 -35.77
N GLY A 67 27.73 -28.76 -35.74
CA GLY A 67 27.66 -29.89 -36.68
C GLY A 67 26.34 -30.05 -37.47
N ALA A 68 25.34 -29.19 -37.30
CA ALA A 68 24.04 -29.32 -37.98
C ALA A 68 23.79 -28.21 -39.01
N ASP A 69 23.15 -28.56 -40.13
CA ASP A 69 22.80 -27.68 -41.27
C ASP A 69 22.47 -26.24 -40.85
N GLN A 70 23.27 -25.28 -41.32
CA GLN A 70 23.14 -23.86 -41.02
C GLN A 70 21.81 -23.32 -41.56
N LYS A 71 20.85 -23.12 -40.66
CA LYS A 71 19.61 -22.40 -40.99
C LYS A 71 19.96 -20.91 -41.20
N PRO A 72 19.49 -20.27 -42.28
CA PRO A 72 19.88 -18.90 -42.58
C PRO A 72 19.54 -17.95 -41.43
N GLU A 73 20.53 -17.14 -41.05
CA GLU A 73 20.40 -16.06 -40.09
C GLU A 73 19.22 -15.15 -40.49
N LEU A 74 18.30 -14.87 -39.56
CA LEU A 74 17.19 -13.97 -39.90
C LEU A 74 17.72 -12.54 -39.94
N ASP A 75 17.40 -11.83 -41.03
CA ASP A 75 17.64 -10.40 -41.15
C ASP A 75 17.01 -9.65 -39.96
N PRO A 76 17.78 -8.85 -39.19
CA PRO A 76 17.28 -7.99 -38.12
C PRO A 76 16.10 -7.11 -38.55
N ARG A 77 16.02 -6.71 -39.82
CA ARG A 77 14.88 -5.94 -40.35
C ARG A 77 13.60 -6.77 -40.39
N GLU A 78 13.70 -8.06 -40.68
CA GLU A 78 12.56 -8.98 -40.65
C GLU A 78 12.09 -9.22 -39.20
N LEU A 79 13.03 -9.42 -38.26
CA LEU A 79 12.72 -9.52 -36.83
C LEU A 79 11.99 -8.28 -36.33
N LYS A 80 12.50 -7.08 -36.65
CA LYS A 80 11.86 -5.80 -36.32
C LYS A 80 10.42 -5.76 -36.82
N ARG A 81 10.18 -6.07 -38.10
CA ARG A 81 8.83 -6.10 -38.69
C ARG A 81 7.90 -7.08 -37.98
N ARG A 82 8.40 -8.27 -37.60
CA ARG A 82 7.63 -9.30 -36.88
C ARG A 82 7.25 -8.87 -35.47
N TYR A 83 8.19 -8.28 -34.72
CA TYR A 83 7.90 -7.74 -33.39
C TYR A 83 6.92 -6.57 -33.44
N THR A 84 7.14 -5.61 -34.36
CA THR A 84 6.21 -4.49 -34.58
C THR A 84 4.79 -5.00 -34.87
N ARG A 85 4.63 -5.94 -35.81
CA ARG A 85 3.31 -6.53 -36.12
C ARG A 85 2.68 -7.21 -34.91
N SER A 86 3.48 -7.89 -34.09
CA SER A 86 2.99 -8.58 -32.89
C SER A 86 2.49 -7.59 -31.84
N ILE A 87 3.25 -6.52 -31.59
CA ILE A 87 2.89 -5.48 -30.62
C ILE A 87 1.65 -4.70 -31.08
N THR A 88 1.49 -4.44 -32.37
CA THR A 88 0.32 -3.71 -32.88
C THR A 88 -0.94 -4.55 -32.99
N SER A 89 -0.81 -5.88 -33.04
CA SER A 89 -1.96 -6.80 -33.16
C SER A 89 -2.37 -7.46 -31.85
N SER A 90 -1.62 -7.25 -30.76
CA SER A 90 -1.85 -7.93 -29.47
C SER A 90 -1.82 -6.94 -28.32
N VAL A 91 -2.50 -7.28 -27.22
CA VAL A 91 -2.30 -6.60 -25.93
C VAL A 91 -0.98 -7.09 -25.33
N VAL A 92 -0.11 -6.15 -24.96
CA VAL A 92 1.23 -6.43 -24.44
C VAL A 92 1.31 -5.98 -23.00
N TYR A 93 2.03 -6.76 -22.20
CA TYR A 93 2.30 -6.46 -20.79
C TYR A 93 3.81 -6.32 -20.57
N VAL A 94 4.19 -5.67 -19.48
CA VAL A 94 5.57 -5.63 -18.98
C VAL A 94 5.63 -6.20 -17.57
N ALA A 95 6.70 -6.92 -17.29
CA ALA A 95 7.13 -7.26 -15.94
C ALA A 95 8.61 -6.91 -15.78
N MET A 96 9.05 -6.85 -14.53
CA MET A 96 10.47 -6.70 -14.19
C MET A 96 11.04 -8.06 -13.84
N GLU A 97 12.13 -8.42 -14.51
CA GLU A 97 12.96 -9.56 -14.14
C GLU A 97 14.32 -8.98 -13.69
N GLY A 98 14.52 -8.89 -12.38
CA GLY A 98 15.64 -8.15 -11.80
C GLY A 98 15.61 -6.67 -12.18
N ALA A 99 16.63 -6.20 -12.90
CA ALA A 99 16.74 -4.82 -13.38
C ALA A 99 16.19 -4.61 -14.80
N GLU A 100 15.81 -5.68 -15.50
CA GLU A 100 15.39 -5.60 -16.90
C GLU A 100 13.87 -5.59 -17.03
N VAL A 101 13.37 -4.70 -17.91
CA VAL A 101 11.97 -4.71 -18.34
C VAL A 101 11.81 -5.75 -19.45
N GLN A 102 10.88 -6.68 -19.28
CA GLN A 102 10.56 -7.69 -20.28
C GLN A 102 9.15 -7.47 -20.84
N LEU A 103 9.01 -7.51 -22.17
CA LEU A 103 7.70 -7.54 -22.83
C LEU A 103 7.12 -8.95 -22.82
N LEU A 104 5.90 -9.05 -22.32
CA LEU A 104 5.17 -10.28 -22.11
C LEU A 104 3.88 -10.31 -22.94
N PHE A 105 3.56 -11.48 -23.47
CA PHE A 105 2.35 -11.76 -24.23
C PHE A 105 1.51 -12.79 -23.48
N VAL A 106 0.19 -12.79 -23.64
CA VAL A 106 -0.63 -13.90 -23.13
C VAL A 106 -0.47 -15.10 -24.05
N HIS A 107 -0.26 -16.30 -23.48
CA HIS A 107 -0.10 -17.51 -24.28
C HIS A 107 -1.34 -17.77 -25.17
N PRO A 108 -1.18 -18.20 -26.44
CA PRO A 108 -2.31 -18.39 -27.36
C PRO A 108 -3.35 -19.41 -26.87
N GLU A 109 -2.94 -20.38 -26.07
CA GLU A 109 -3.84 -21.41 -25.47
C GLU A 109 -4.46 -20.95 -24.15
N SER A 110 -4.16 -19.73 -23.68
CA SER A 110 -4.77 -19.20 -22.47
C SER A 110 -6.28 -18.98 -22.69
N TYR A 111 -7.09 -19.42 -21.73
CA TYR A 111 -8.52 -19.07 -21.69
C TYR A 111 -8.77 -17.58 -21.44
N TYR A 112 -7.80 -16.89 -20.83
CA TYR A 112 -7.88 -15.45 -20.63
C TYR A 112 -7.73 -14.72 -21.95
N GLN A 113 -8.79 -14.02 -22.37
CA GLN A 113 -8.78 -13.14 -23.53
C GLN A 113 -8.27 -11.75 -23.12
N PRO A 114 -7.10 -11.30 -23.63
CA PRO A 114 -6.54 -10.02 -23.26
C PRO A 114 -7.48 -8.87 -23.63
N SER A 115 -7.70 -7.95 -22.69
CA SER A 115 -8.58 -6.81 -22.88
C SER A 115 -7.84 -5.50 -22.67
N PRO A 116 -8.07 -4.47 -23.51
CA PRO A 116 -7.51 -3.13 -23.31
C PRO A 116 -8.11 -2.39 -22.12
N LYS A 117 -8.99 -3.03 -21.33
CA LYS A 117 -9.55 -2.47 -20.08
C LYS A 117 -8.86 -3.01 -18.83
N VAL A 118 -8.01 -4.03 -18.97
CA VAL A 118 -7.34 -4.69 -17.86
C VAL A 118 -5.88 -4.26 -17.82
N ASP A 119 -5.55 -3.43 -16.84
CA ASP A 119 -4.21 -2.87 -16.72
C ASP A 119 -3.23 -3.80 -15.99
N TYR A 120 -3.70 -4.72 -15.17
CA TYR A 120 -2.85 -5.63 -14.41
C TYR A 120 -3.32 -7.08 -14.54
N VAL A 121 -2.34 -7.98 -14.62
CA VAL A 121 -2.58 -9.42 -14.58
C VAL A 121 -1.55 -10.06 -13.64
N CYS A 122 -1.93 -11.15 -12.99
CA CYS A 122 -0.97 -12.09 -12.42
C CYS A 122 -0.86 -13.34 -13.30
N TYR A 123 0.28 -14.03 -13.23
CA TYR A 123 0.56 -15.23 -14.03
C TYR A 123 1.33 -16.27 -13.22
N ASP A 124 1.24 -17.53 -13.64
CA ASP A 124 1.90 -18.65 -12.95
C ASP A 124 3.35 -18.80 -13.40
N ALA A 125 3.56 -18.98 -14.71
CA ALA A 125 4.89 -19.16 -15.29
C ALA A 125 5.05 -18.42 -16.63
N LEU A 126 6.31 -18.15 -16.96
CA LEU A 126 6.73 -17.65 -18.27
C LEU A 126 7.22 -18.80 -19.14
N VAL A 127 6.79 -18.85 -20.39
CA VAL A 127 7.25 -19.81 -21.39
C VAL A 127 7.81 -19.08 -22.60
N GLN A 128 8.98 -19.48 -23.07
CA GLN A 128 9.54 -18.94 -24.30
C GLN A 128 8.88 -19.60 -25.51
N GLY A 129 8.31 -18.78 -26.37
CA GLY A 129 7.74 -19.21 -27.64
C GLY A 129 8.82 -19.65 -28.61
N GLY A 130 8.69 -20.87 -29.12
CA GLY A 130 9.46 -21.32 -30.28
C GLY A 130 9.12 -20.49 -31.51
N GLY A 131 10.12 -20.18 -32.34
CA GLY A 131 9.88 -19.57 -33.65
C GLY A 131 10.95 -18.61 -34.11
N LYS A 132 10.67 -17.99 -35.27
CA LYS A 132 11.59 -17.06 -35.92
C LYS A 132 11.74 -15.72 -35.18
N ALA A 133 10.80 -15.35 -34.31
CA ALA A 133 10.89 -14.17 -33.46
C ALA A 133 10.42 -14.62 -32.05
N PRO A 134 11.35 -15.04 -31.16
CA PRO A 134 10.99 -15.58 -29.87
C PRO A 134 10.22 -14.53 -29.07
N LYS A 135 9.15 -14.95 -28.42
CA LYS A 135 8.32 -14.13 -27.53
C LYS A 135 8.25 -14.82 -26.18
N THR A 136 8.18 -14.04 -25.11
CA THR A 136 7.88 -14.59 -23.78
C THR A 136 6.38 -14.55 -23.56
N TYR A 137 5.79 -15.70 -23.26
CA TYR A 137 4.36 -15.82 -23.00
C TYR A 137 4.08 -16.11 -21.53
N MET A 138 3.03 -15.49 -20.99
CA MET A 138 2.48 -15.76 -19.66
C MET A 138 1.47 -16.89 -19.74
N THR A 139 1.54 -17.83 -18.79
CA THR A 139 0.60 -18.94 -18.61
C THR A 139 -0.28 -18.72 -17.38
N CYS A 140 -1.47 -19.35 -17.36
CA CYS A 140 -2.45 -19.25 -16.25
C CYS A 140 -2.77 -17.81 -15.85
N VAL A 141 -2.98 -16.94 -16.84
CA VAL A 141 -3.14 -15.49 -16.63
C VAL A 141 -4.48 -15.19 -15.96
N THR A 142 -4.43 -14.41 -14.88
CA THR A 142 -5.61 -13.92 -14.16
C THR A 142 -5.64 -12.40 -14.16
N ALA A 143 -6.75 -11.82 -14.66
CA ALA A 143 -6.98 -10.38 -14.60
C ALA A 143 -7.23 -9.91 -13.16
N ILE A 144 -6.57 -8.82 -12.77
CA ILE A 144 -6.72 -8.20 -11.45
C ILE A 144 -6.88 -6.69 -11.60
N ASP A 145 -7.63 -6.09 -10.69
CA ASP A 145 -7.70 -4.63 -10.57
C ASP A 145 -6.69 -4.13 -9.52
N GLU A 146 -6.52 -2.81 -9.44
CA GLU A 146 -5.54 -2.20 -8.52
C GLU A 146 -5.91 -2.37 -7.04
N GLU A 147 -7.20 -2.49 -6.71
CA GLU A 147 -7.64 -2.71 -5.33
C GLU A 147 -7.30 -4.14 -4.87
N MET A 148 -7.56 -5.14 -5.71
CA MET A 148 -7.13 -6.53 -5.51
C MET A 148 -5.62 -6.61 -5.41
N LEU A 149 -4.89 -5.90 -6.28
CA LEU A 149 -3.43 -5.88 -6.27
C LEU A 149 -2.88 -5.30 -4.97
N TYR A 150 -3.41 -4.16 -4.51
CA TYR A 150 -3.04 -3.62 -3.20
C TYR A 150 -3.36 -4.59 -2.06
N ALA A 151 -4.57 -5.18 -2.05
CA ALA A 151 -5.00 -6.10 -1.01
C ALA A 151 -4.15 -7.38 -0.96
N ALA A 152 -3.72 -7.89 -2.12
CA ALA A 152 -2.80 -9.02 -2.26
C ALA A 152 -1.39 -8.66 -1.76
N ALA A 153 -0.90 -7.46 -2.10
CA ALA A 153 0.47 -7.05 -1.84
C ALA A 153 0.70 -6.35 -0.49
N LYS A 154 -0.35 -5.96 0.25
CA LYS A 154 -0.26 -5.15 1.49
C LYS A 154 0.68 -5.67 2.59
N HIS A 155 0.95 -6.97 2.60
CA HIS A 155 1.84 -7.60 3.57
C HIS A 155 3.13 -8.14 2.95
N SER A 156 3.31 -7.92 1.64
CA SER A 156 4.51 -8.31 0.90
C SER A 156 5.56 -7.20 0.92
N THR A 157 6.80 -7.55 0.58
CA THR A 157 7.89 -6.60 0.36
C THR A 157 7.82 -5.90 -1.00
N VAL A 158 7.02 -6.41 -1.94
CA VAL A 158 6.88 -5.83 -3.28
C VAL A 158 6.05 -4.55 -3.28
N LEU A 159 5.25 -4.30 -2.24
CA LEU A 159 4.45 -3.09 -2.10
C LEU A 159 5.15 -2.04 -1.22
N LYS A 160 5.40 -0.87 -1.78
CA LYS A 160 5.77 0.34 -1.04
C LYS A 160 4.53 1.22 -0.90
N GLN A 161 3.94 1.29 0.28
CA GLN A 161 2.69 2.02 0.50
C GLN A 161 2.82 3.54 0.27
N GLY A 162 4.02 4.08 0.47
CA GLY A 162 4.28 5.52 0.41
C GLY A 162 3.76 6.28 1.64
N SER A 163 4.02 7.58 1.64
CA SER A 163 3.60 8.48 2.72
C SER A 163 2.16 8.96 2.58
N PRO A 164 1.47 9.30 3.70
CA PRO A 164 0.16 9.94 3.64
C PRO A 164 0.15 11.21 2.79
N THR A 165 -0.76 11.28 1.82
CA THR A 165 -0.96 12.46 0.99
C THR A 165 -1.69 13.55 1.78
N ALA A 166 -1.31 14.82 1.59
CA ALA A 166 -2.02 15.95 2.19
C ALA A 166 -3.45 16.12 1.66
N THR A 167 -3.67 15.76 0.38
CA THR A 167 -4.95 15.87 -0.31
C THR A 167 -5.34 14.51 -0.91
N PRO A 168 -6.52 13.96 -0.57
CA PRO A 168 -7.52 14.51 0.32
C PRO A 168 -7.09 14.47 1.79
N ALA A 169 -7.64 15.39 2.60
CA ALA A 169 -7.38 15.40 4.03
C ALA A 169 -7.82 14.07 4.70
N PRO A 170 -7.14 13.66 5.79
CA PRO A 170 -7.55 12.53 6.62
C PRO A 170 -9.03 12.58 7.00
N LYS A 171 -9.63 11.41 7.21
CA LYS A 171 -11.03 11.26 7.63
C LYS A 171 -11.13 10.21 8.73
N TYR A 172 -12.10 10.39 9.62
CA TYR A 172 -12.45 9.35 10.57
C TYR A 172 -13.35 8.30 9.89
N ASP A 173 -12.99 7.03 10.02
CA ASP A 173 -13.81 5.91 9.58
C ASP A 173 -14.55 5.33 10.78
N ALA A 174 -15.88 5.40 10.76
CA ALA A 174 -16.72 4.94 11.85
C ALA A 174 -16.79 3.41 11.96
N GLN A 175 -16.60 2.68 10.86
CA GLN A 175 -16.62 1.21 10.85
C GLN A 175 -15.32 0.66 11.45
N LEU A 176 -14.18 1.22 11.05
CA LEU A 176 -12.89 0.85 11.64
C LEU A 176 -12.69 1.44 13.04
N GLY A 177 -13.32 2.58 13.30
CA GLY A 177 -13.18 3.31 14.55
C GLY A 177 -11.87 4.10 14.65
N GLU A 178 -11.23 4.39 13.52
CA GLU A 178 -9.87 4.91 13.40
C GLU A 178 -9.76 6.10 12.43
N VAL A 179 -8.64 6.82 12.50
CA VAL A 179 -8.31 7.85 11.51
C VAL A 179 -7.71 7.19 10.28
N THR A 180 -8.29 7.47 9.11
CA THR A 180 -7.76 7.04 7.80
C THR A 180 -7.12 8.21 7.06
N CYS A 181 -6.09 7.92 6.29
CA CYS A 181 -5.48 8.84 5.35
C CYS A 181 -5.51 8.25 3.94
N THR A 182 -5.11 9.05 2.96
CA THR A 182 -4.93 8.58 1.59
C THR A 182 -3.44 8.42 1.32
N VAL A 183 -3.07 7.34 0.64
CA VAL A 183 -1.71 7.02 0.23
C VAL A 183 -1.69 6.69 -1.25
N ARG A 184 -0.52 6.76 -1.88
CA ARG A 184 -0.29 6.33 -3.26
C ARG A 184 0.71 5.17 -3.26
N PRO A 185 0.22 3.92 -3.23
CA PRO A 185 1.10 2.77 -3.22
C PRO A 185 1.88 2.64 -4.53
N ARG A 186 3.06 2.05 -4.44
CA ARG A 186 3.92 1.66 -5.55
C ARG A 186 4.18 0.17 -5.46
N ILE A 187 4.16 -0.52 -6.58
CA ILE A 187 4.40 -1.98 -6.62
C ILE A 187 5.57 -2.37 -7.51
N GLY A 188 6.32 -3.35 -7.03
CA GLY A 188 7.38 -4.03 -7.75
C GLY A 188 8.62 -3.17 -8.02
N PRO A 189 9.61 -3.73 -8.72
CA PRO A 189 10.85 -3.03 -9.06
C PRO A 189 10.65 -1.83 -10.01
N SER A 190 9.57 -1.84 -10.81
CA SER A 190 9.20 -0.69 -11.66
C SER A 190 8.56 0.47 -10.90
N GLU A 191 8.26 0.29 -9.61
CA GLU A 191 7.53 1.27 -8.80
C GLU A 191 6.23 1.75 -9.44
N TRP A 192 5.44 0.84 -10.03
CA TRP A 192 4.18 1.22 -10.66
C TRP A 192 3.25 1.86 -9.63
N ILE A 193 2.91 3.13 -9.87
CA ILE A 193 2.03 3.90 -8.99
C ILE A 193 0.59 3.41 -9.18
N LEU A 194 -0.03 2.97 -8.09
CA LEU A 194 -1.44 2.61 -8.03
C LEU A 194 -2.31 3.84 -7.71
N GLN A 195 -3.61 3.72 -7.93
CA GLN A 195 -4.61 4.70 -7.58
C GLN A 195 -4.53 5.02 -6.08
N PRO A 196 -4.84 6.28 -5.70
CA PRO A 196 -4.88 6.63 -4.29
C PRO A 196 -5.92 5.81 -3.53
N ILE A 197 -5.50 5.17 -2.45
CA ILE A 197 -6.37 4.33 -1.60
C ILE A 197 -6.46 4.92 -0.19
N ARG A 198 -7.52 4.57 0.54
CA ARG A 198 -7.68 4.92 1.95
C ARG A 198 -7.21 3.80 2.84
N VAL A 199 -6.38 4.15 3.81
CA VAL A 199 -5.76 3.21 4.75
C VAL A 199 -5.80 3.81 6.16
N PRO A 200 -5.76 3.00 7.23
CA PRO A 200 -5.49 3.49 8.57
C PRO A 200 -4.23 4.35 8.60
N MET A 201 -4.34 5.56 9.15
CA MET A 201 -3.24 6.53 9.16
C MET A 201 -1.97 5.98 9.80
N ARG A 202 -2.15 5.17 10.84
CA ARG A 202 -1.05 4.53 11.54
C ARG A 202 -0.33 3.48 10.70
N GLU A 203 -1.08 2.67 9.95
CA GLU A 203 -0.50 1.68 9.03
C GLU A 203 0.36 2.39 7.97
N ALA A 204 -0.13 3.50 7.42
CA ALA A 204 0.65 4.32 6.48
C ALA A 204 1.94 4.89 7.11
N HIS A 205 1.87 5.39 8.34
CA HIS A 205 3.06 5.87 9.05
C HIS A 205 4.06 4.75 9.33
N GLN A 206 3.60 3.56 9.72
CA GLN A 206 4.47 2.40 9.93
C GLN A 206 5.13 1.93 8.64
N ALA A 207 4.37 1.87 7.53
CA ALA A 207 4.92 1.54 6.22
C ALA A 207 5.98 2.56 5.78
N SER A 208 5.73 3.86 5.97
CA SER A 208 6.70 4.92 5.68
C SER A 208 8.00 4.79 6.49
N LEU A 209 7.91 4.42 7.78
CA LEU A 209 9.10 4.19 8.61
C LEU A 209 9.90 2.97 8.16
N ARG A 210 9.22 1.88 7.76
CA ARG A 210 9.87 0.67 7.22
C ARG A 210 10.59 0.98 5.92
N GLU A 211 9.96 1.71 5.02
CA GLU A 211 10.56 2.14 3.74
C GLU A 211 11.80 3.01 3.98
N MET A 212 11.71 4.02 4.86
CA MET A 212 12.85 4.87 5.23
C MET A 212 14.02 4.08 5.86
N PHE A 213 13.71 3.03 6.63
CA PHE A 213 14.72 2.15 7.20
C PHE A 213 15.39 1.27 6.13
N GLN A 214 14.61 0.68 5.24
CA GLN A 214 15.12 -0.13 4.12
C GLN A 214 16.00 0.69 3.18
N GLU A 215 15.58 1.90 2.81
CA GLU A 215 16.37 2.81 1.96
C GLU A 215 17.71 3.16 2.60
N GLU A 216 17.74 3.41 3.92
CA GLU A 216 18.99 3.69 4.61
C GLU A 216 19.88 2.45 4.70
N ILE A 217 19.33 1.25 4.93
CA ILE A 217 20.11 0.01 4.90
C ILE A 217 20.75 -0.17 3.52
N VAL A 218 19.97 -0.02 2.45
CA VAL A 218 20.49 -0.15 1.08
C VAL A 218 21.61 0.87 0.85
N ARG A 219 21.40 2.12 1.25
CA ARG A 219 22.43 3.18 1.19
C ARG A 219 23.70 2.84 1.99
N MET A 220 23.56 2.24 3.17
CA MET A 220 24.68 1.81 4.01
C MET A 220 25.37 0.54 3.47
N SER A 221 24.66 -0.33 2.75
CA SER A 221 25.20 -1.56 2.15
C SER A 221 25.89 -1.34 0.80
N GLY A 222 25.54 -0.26 0.08
CA GLY A 222 26.09 0.10 -1.23
C GLY A 222 27.53 0.65 -1.20
N PHE A 223 28.18 0.66 -0.02
CA PHE A 223 29.60 0.99 0.06
C PHE A 223 30.44 -0.25 -0.32
N SER A 224 31.37 -0.05 -1.28
CA SER A 224 32.27 -1.07 -1.86
C SER A 224 32.87 -2.02 -0.83
N GLU A 225 33.06 -3.30 -1.20
CA GLU A 225 33.78 -4.32 -0.41
C GLU A 225 35.14 -3.79 0.11
N ASP A 226 35.83 -2.96 -0.68
CA ASP A 226 37.11 -2.34 -0.27
C ASP A 226 36.95 -1.30 0.86
N ALA A 227 35.77 -0.69 0.99
CA ALA A 227 35.46 0.25 2.08
C ALA A 227 34.98 -0.46 3.36
N LYS A 228 34.56 -1.73 3.27
CA LYS A 228 34.11 -2.53 4.42
C LYS A 228 35.29 -2.96 5.29
N LEU A 229 36.46 -3.25 4.71
CA LEU A 229 37.62 -3.76 5.45
C LEU A 229 38.30 -2.71 6.36
N GLN A 230 38.10 -1.40 6.12
CA GLN A 230 38.75 -0.33 6.90
C GLN A 230 37.81 0.43 7.87
N ARG A 231 36.48 0.21 7.84
CA ARG A 231 35.49 0.97 8.63
C ARG A 231 34.75 0.15 9.72
N SER A 232 35.18 -1.08 9.94
CA SER A 232 34.37 -2.24 10.37
C SER A 232 33.86 -2.28 11.83
N SER A 233 33.71 -1.19 12.57
CA SER A 233 33.08 -1.29 13.91
C SER A 233 32.47 0.03 14.42
N MET A 234 33.30 1.06 14.65
CA MET A 234 32.79 2.29 15.30
C MET A 234 31.95 3.18 14.37
N LEU A 235 32.23 3.20 13.06
CA LEU A 235 31.44 3.98 12.10
C LEU A 235 30.07 3.33 11.82
N GLU A 236 29.96 2.01 12.00
CA GLU A 236 28.69 1.29 11.83
C GLU A 236 27.76 1.56 13.02
N GLU A 237 28.26 1.55 14.25
CA GLU A 237 27.45 1.84 15.43
C GLU A 237 26.96 3.31 15.44
N ALA A 238 27.85 4.27 15.15
CA ALA A 238 27.46 5.68 15.05
C ALA A 238 26.44 5.95 13.94
N GLY A 239 26.56 5.26 12.80
CA GLY A 239 25.59 5.33 11.71
C GLY A 239 24.22 4.75 12.09
N LEU A 240 24.20 3.60 12.76
CA LEU A 240 22.97 2.97 13.25
C LEU A 240 22.27 3.80 14.31
N ASP A 241 23.00 4.43 15.24
CA ASP A 241 22.40 5.29 16.26
C ASP A 241 21.84 6.59 15.69
N ALA A 242 22.50 7.15 14.67
CA ALA A 242 21.96 8.28 13.91
C ALA A 242 20.66 7.89 13.18
N LEU A 243 20.61 6.71 12.56
CA LEU A 243 19.42 6.17 11.90
C LEU A 243 18.28 5.93 12.90
N ARG A 244 18.56 5.28 14.04
CA ARG A 244 17.59 5.08 15.14
C ARG A 244 17.03 6.41 15.63
N SER A 245 17.90 7.39 15.87
CA SER A 245 17.51 8.74 16.29
C SER A 245 16.61 9.42 15.26
N ARG A 246 16.93 9.29 13.96
CA ARG A 246 16.11 9.84 12.87
C ARG A 246 14.73 9.18 12.80
N LEU A 247 14.69 7.85 12.86
CA LEU A 247 13.45 7.07 12.86
C LEU A 247 12.58 7.39 14.07
N GLN A 248 13.18 7.52 15.26
CA GLN A 248 12.45 7.88 16.48
C GLN A 248 11.83 9.28 16.37
N ARG A 249 12.56 10.26 15.81
CA ARG A 249 12.02 11.61 15.57
C ARG A 249 10.86 11.58 14.58
N GLN A 250 10.98 10.84 13.48
CA GLN A 250 9.91 10.71 12.48
C GLN A 250 8.69 9.99 13.05
N ARG A 251 8.93 8.91 13.78
CA ARG A 251 7.89 8.17 14.49
C ARG A 251 7.11 9.07 15.46
N LYS A 252 7.81 9.85 16.28
CA LYS A 252 7.18 10.84 17.18
C LYS A 252 6.36 11.88 16.43
N LYS A 253 6.83 12.35 15.26
CA LYS A 253 6.10 13.28 14.40
C LYS A 253 4.80 12.67 13.87
N TYR A 254 4.85 11.42 13.41
CA TYR A 254 3.68 10.69 12.95
C TYR A 254 2.66 10.40 14.06
N GLU A 255 3.15 10.01 15.24
CA GLU A 255 2.33 9.84 16.43
C GLU A 255 1.60 11.13 16.80
N GLN A 256 2.30 12.27 16.83
CA GLN A 256 1.70 13.58 17.10
C GLN A 256 0.66 13.97 16.04
N LEU A 257 0.89 13.65 14.76
CA LEU A 257 -0.05 13.93 13.69
C LEU A 257 -1.34 13.11 13.86
N GLU A 258 -1.23 11.82 14.17
CA GLU A 258 -2.37 10.95 14.44
C GLU A 258 -3.18 11.43 15.66
N GLU A 259 -2.51 11.84 16.74
CA GLU A 259 -3.16 12.44 17.93
C GLU A 259 -3.97 13.68 17.56
N ARG A 260 -3.39 14.58 16.76
CA ARG A 260 -4.04 15.82 16.34
C ARG A 260 -5.29 15.55 15.52
N TRP A 261 -5.22 14.64 14.56
CA TRP A 261 -6.39 14.27 13.74
C TRP A 261 -7.46 13.54 14.57
N PHE A 262 -7.06 12.62 15.43
CA PHE A 262 -8.00 11.93 16.32
C PHE A 262 -8.71 12.91 17.26
N ALA A 263 -7.96 13.82 17.89
CA ALA A 263 -8.49 14.85 18.77
C ALA A 263 -9.46 15.79 18.03
N ARG A 264 -9.12 16.22 16.82
CA ARG A 264 -10.03 17.00 15.97
C ARG A 264 -11.35 16.26 15.74
N PHE A 265 -11.29 15.00 15.32
CA PHE A 265 -12.50 14.20 15.04
C PHE A 265 -13.29 13.84 16.29
N LEU A 266 -12.63 13.74 17.44
CA LEU A 266 -13.29 13.61 18.73
C LEU A 266 -14.10 14.88 19.05
N LEU A 267 -13.48 16.06 18.96
CA LEU A 267 -14.15 17.33 19.23
C LEU A 267 -15.28 17.64 18.24
N GLU A 268 -15.14 17.24 16.97
CA GLU A 268 -16.20 17.33 15.95
C GLU A 268 -17.37 16.34 16.20
N GLY A 269 -17.23 15.42 17.16
CA GLY A 269 -18.23 14.40 17.45
C GLY A 269 -18.32 13.27 16.42
N LYS A 270 -17.25 13.06 15.65
CA LYS A 270 -17.15 11.95 14.68
C LYS A 270 -16.72 10.66 15.37
N THR A 271 -15.75 10.74 16.29
CA THR A 271 -15.26 9.59 17.08
C THR A 271 -16.22 9.19 18.19
N ALA A 272 -16.71 10.16 18.97
CA ALA A 272 -17.65 9.93 20.06
C ALA A 272 -18.83 10.90 19.92
N LYS A 273 -20.05 10.36 19.85
CA LYS A 273 -21.24 11.15 19.49
C LYS A 273 -21.66 12.12 20.60
N CYS A 274 -21.25 11.87 21.85
CA CYS A 274 -21.43 12.80 22.96
C CYS A 274 -20.83 14.20 22.74
N PHE A 275 -19.78 14.35 21.92
CA PHE A 275 -19.19 15.66 21.57
C PHE A 275 -19.91 16.39 20.44
N SER A 276 -20.75 15.70 19.64
CA SER A 276 -21.41 16.29 18.47
C SER A 276 -22.32 17.49 18.81
N PRO A 277 -23.13 17.46 19.89
CA PRO A 277 -23.91 18.62 20.29
C PRO A 277 -23.05 19.82 20.68
N LEU A 278 -21.90 19.60 21.33
CA LEU A 278 -20.98 20.67 21.72
C LEU A 278 -20.41 21.38 20.48
N PHE A 279 -20.04 20.60 19.46
CA PHE A 279 -19.55 21.14 18.19
C PHE A 279 -20.63 21.90 17.42
N LYS A 280 -21.80 21.27 17.21
CA LYS A 280 -22.89 21.85 16.40
C LYS A 280 -23.47 23.13 17.00
N LYS A 281 -23.47 23.24 18.34
CA LYS A 281 -23.95 24.43 19.05
C LYS A 281 -22.88 25.51 19.22
N GLY A 282 -21.65 25.28 18.76
CA GLY A 282 -20.56 26.27 18.85
C GLY A 282 -20.06 26.51 20.28
N PHE A 283 -20.14 25.51 21.18
CA PHE A 283 -19.78 25.70 22.59
C PHE A 283 -18.27 25.84 22.83
N TYR A 284 -17.44 25.46 21.85
CA TYR A 284 -15.99 25.59 21.96
C TYR A 284 -15.52 27.03 21.81
N LEU A 285 -14.52 27.41 22.61
CA LEU A 285 -13.80 28.67 22.50
C LEU A 285 -13.02 28.78 21.18
N GLU A 286 -12.52 27.66 20.68
CA GLU A 286 -11.66 27.56 19.51
C GLU A 286 -12.23 26.58 18.49
N ASN A 287 -11.98 26.82 17.19
CA ASN A 287 -12.38 25.89 16.15
C ASN A 287 -11.54 24.58 16.24
N PRO A 288 -12.18 23.39 16.32
CA PRO A 288 -11.47 22.11 16.35
C PRO A 288 -10.47 21.87 15.20
N SER A 289 -10.64 22.53 14.05
CA SER A 289 -9.68 22.45 12.95
C SER A 289 -8.28 22.96 13.33
N ARG A 290 -8.18 23.89 14.28
CA ARG A 290 -6.92 24.45 14.79
C ARG A 290 -6.10 23.43 15.59
N VAL A 291 -6.66 22.28 15.97
CA VAL A 291 -5.91 21.20 16.63
C VAL A 291 -4.81 20.63 15.74
N VAL A 292 -5.01 20.66 14.42
CA VAL A 292 -4.08 20.08 13.44
C VAL A 292 -2.98 21.07 13.04
N SER A 293 -3.06 22.34 13.45
CA SER A 293 -2.00 23.32 13.15
C SER A 293 -0.69 22.96 13.84
N ASP A 294 0.42 23.53 13.33
CA ASP A 294 1.75 23.32 13.92
C ASP A 294 1.85 23.87 15.36
N ALA A 295 1.17 24.99 15.62
CA ALA A 295 1.07 25.64 16.92
C ALA A 295 -0.40 25.75 17.36
N PRO A 296 -0.98 24.69 17.97
CA PRO A 296 -2.34 24.75 18.47
C PRO A 296 -2.43 25.68 19.70
N PRO A 297 -3.53 26.43 19.87
CA PRO A 297 -3.80 27.23 21.07
C PRO A 297 -3.55 26.46 22.38
N LYS A 298 -3.20 27.15 23.47
CA LYS A 298 -2.87 26.52 24.76
C LYS A 298 -4.00 25.62 25.27
N SER A 299 -5.25 26.03 25.10
CA SER A 299 -6.44 25.23 25.46
C SER A 299 -6.48 23.90 24.70
N LEU A 300 -6.33 23.92 23.37
CA LEU A 300 -6.27 22.73 22.53
C LEU A 300 -5.01 21.88 22.81
N SER A 301 -3.89 22.50 23.16
CA SER A 301 -2.67 21.80 23.58
C SER A 301 -2.86 21.00 24.88
N MET A 302 -3.60 21.55 25.86
CA MET A 302 -3.95 20.82 27.09
C MET A 302 -4.87 19.63 26.78
N PHE A 303 -5.84 19.79 25.88
CA PHE A 303 -6.68 18.68 25.42
C PHE A 303 -5.86 17.59 24.71
N LEU A 304 -4.93 17.98 23.83
CA LEU A 304 -4.00 17.04 23.18
C LEU A 304 -3.14 16.29 24.20
N ALA A 305 -2.74 16.91 25.31
CA ALA A 305 -2.04 16.21 26.39
C ALA A 305 -2.92 15.12 27.02
N GLY A 306 -4.22 15.37 27.18
CA GLY A 306 -5.17 14.33 27.60
C GLY A 306 -5.29 13.18 26.61
N VAL A 307 -5.39 13.50 25.32
CA VAL A 307 -5.44 12.50 24.24
C VAL A 307 -4.14 11.68 24.17
N ARG A 308 -2.98 12.28 24.44
CA ARG A 308 -1.68 11.56 24.56
C ARG A 308 -1.68 10.54 25.70
N ARG A 309 -2.29 10.86 26.84
CA ARG A 309 -2.40 9.91 27.96
C ARG A 309 -3.19 8.67 27.56
N LEU A 310 -4.22 8.83 26.70
CA LEU A 310 -4.96 7.67 26.16
C LEU A 310 -4.03 6.70 25.43
N ARG A 311 -3.08 7.22 24.63
CA ARG A 311 -2.10 6.41 23.92
C ARG A 311 -1.12 5.73 24.88
N GLN A 312 -0.58 6.47 25.85
CA GLN A 312 0.44 5.96 26.77
C GLN A 312 -0.07 4.81 27.65
N GLU A 313 -1.35 4.82 27.99
CA GLU A 313 -1.98 3.76 28.80
C GLU A 313 -2.34 2.51 28.00
N ALA A 314 -2.47 2.61 26.68
CA ALA A 314 -2.62 1.43 25.83
C ALA A 314 -1.28 0.69 25.83
N ALA A 315 -1.22 -0.45 26.51
CA ALA A 315 0.00 -1.22 26.79
C ALA A 315 0.74 -1.70 25.54
N GLY A 316 1.46 -0.79 24.89
CA GLY A 316 2.37 -1.05 23.77
C GLY A 316 2.20 -0.08 22.62
N ASP A 317 3.32 0.13 21.93
CA ASP A 317 3.49 0.87 20.66
C ASP A 317 2.62 0.37 19.50
N LEU A 318 1.72 -0.59 19.74
CA LEU A 318 0.99 -1.41 18.79
C LEU A 318 -0.53 -1.19 18.78
N TYR A 319 -1.12 -0.35 19.63
CA TYR A 319 -2.56 -0.04 19.53
C TYR A 319 -2.92 1.32 18.89
N PRO A 320 -3.80 1.34 17.86
CA PRO A 320 -4.15 2.56 17.12
C PRO A 320 -5.12 3.43 17.93
N MET A 321 -5.01 4.76 17.78
CA MET A 321 -5.93 5.70 18.42
C MET A 321 -7.35 5.48 17.90
N SER A 322 -8.17 4.83 18.71
CA SER A 322 -9.49 4.36 18.28
C SER A 322 -10.60 4.68 19.28
N ARG A 323 -11.85 4.65 18.80
CA ARG A 323 -13.03 4.78 19.67
C ARG A 323 -13.09 3.67 20.71
N LYS A 324 -12.64 2.45 20.37
CA LYS A 324 -12.59 1.32 21.30
C LYS A 324 -11.66 1.60 22.49
N GLN A 325 -10.49 2.19 22.24
CA GLN A 325 -9.59 2.61 23.33
C GLN A 325 -10.22 3.68 24.21
N LEU A 326 -10.80 4.72 23.61
CA LEU A 326 -11.41 5.82 24.35
C LEU A 326 -12.57 5.34 25.23
N THR A 327 -13.44 4.49 24.71
CA THR A 327 -14.56 3.89 25.46
C THR A 327 -14.07 2.94 26.55
N SER A 328 -13.03 2.12 26.28
CA SER A 328 -12.39 1.30 27.30
C SER A 328 -11.73 2.14 28.41
N LYS A 329 -11.25 3.34 28.11
CA LYS A 329 -10.72 4.27 29.11
C LYS A 329 -11.86 4.87 29.94
N TRP A 330 -12.94 5.33 29.29
CA TRP A 330 -14.12 5.85 29.98
C TRP A 330 -14.85 4.84 30.84
N SER A 331 -14.80 3.54 30.50
CA SER A 331 -15.39 2.51 31.35
C SER A 331 -14.63 2.32 32.66
N ARG A 332 -13.35 2.71 32.71
CA ARG A 332 -12.50 2.66 33.92
C ARG A 332 -12.50 3.99 34.66
N ASP A 333 -12.53 5.08 33.92
CA ASP A 333 -12.52 6.46 34.41
C ASP A 333 -13.47 7.31 33.57
N ALA A 334 -14.72 7.44 34.04
CA ALA A 334 -15.73 8.24 33.38
C ALA A 334 -15.40 9.75 33.36
N THR A 335 -14.46 10.21 34.20
CA THR A 335 -14.01 11.61 34.25
C THR A 335 -12.87 11.91 33.27
N PHE A 336 -12.37 10.88 32.58
CA PHE A 336 -11.28 11.04 31.61
C PHE A 336 -11.64 12.08 30.52
N LEU A 337 -10.75 13.05 30.31
CA LEU A 337 -10.90 14.24 29.44
C LEU A 337 -11.96 15.26 29.88
N GLN A 338 -12.66 15.09 31.01
CA GLN A 338 -13.66 16.05 31.46
C GLN A 338 -13.02 17.43 31.69
N LYS A 339 -11.96 17.49 32.50
CA LYS A 339 -11.24 18.72 32.84
C LYS A 339 -10.73 19.43 31.59
N GLU A 340 -10.05 18.69 30.70
CA GLU A 340 -9.53 19.24 29.45
C GLU A 340 -10.66 19.76 28.55
N THR A 341 -11.78 19.04 28.46
CA THR A 341 -12.94 19.46 27.66
C THR A 341 -13.55 20.74 28.21
N LEU A 342 -13.75 20.85 29.54
CA LEU A 342 -14.30 22.05 30.16
C LEU A 342 -13.44 23.30 29.90
N GLN A 343 -12.12 23.15 29.80
CA GLN A 343 -11.21 24.24 29.43
C GLN A 343 -11.35 24.69 27.97
N LEU A 344 -11.86 23.84 27.08
CA LEU A 344 -12.16 24.19 25.69
C LEU A 344 -13.48 24.94 25.52
N LEU A 345 -14.36 24.92 26.51
CA LEU A 345 -15.69 25.50 26.40
C LEU A 345 -15.70 26.98 26.79
N GLN A 346 -16.60 27.72 26.15
CA GLN A 346 -17.02 29.05 26.57
C GLN A 346 -17.53 29.00 28.02
N ARG A 347 -17.24 30.05 28.80
CA ARG A 347 -17.45 30.08 30.27
C ARG A 347 -18.90 29.76 30.66
N GLU A 348 -19.86 30.30 29.92
CA GLU A 348 -21.31 30.14 30.12
C GLU A 348 -21.81 28.69 29.97
N HIS A 349 -21.10 27.83 29.25
CA HIS A 349 -21.52 26.44 29.02
C HIS A 349 -20.81 25.43 29.92
N ARG A 350 -19.79 25.84 30.68
CA ARG A 350 -18.95 24.91 31.47
C ARG A 350 -19.75 24.16 32.52
N GLU A 351 -20.51 24.88 33.34
CA GLU A 351 -21.29 24.27 34.42
C GLU A 351 -22.35 23.31 33.89
N GLN A 352 -23.01 23.68 32.78
CA GLN A 352 -24.00 22.82 32.14
C GLN A 352 -23.38 21.51 31.63
N VAL A 353 -22.23 21.59 30.96
CA VAL A 353 -21.55 20.39 30.43
C VAL A 353 -20.95 19.55 31.56
N GLU A 354 -20.41 20.17 32.61
CA GLU A 354 -19.89 19.48 33.79
C GLU A 354 -20.97 18.64 34.47
N LYS A 355 -22.15 19.23 34.72
CA LYS A 355 -23.31 18.54 35.29
C LYS A 355 -23.84 17.44 34.35
N ALA A 356 -23.78 17.64 33.04
CA ALA A 356 -24.26 16.67 32.06
C ALA A 356 -23.25 15.55 31.75
N TRP A 357 -21.97 15.71 32.13
CA TRP A 357 -20.87 14.83 31.72
C TRP A 357 -21.11 13.35 32.02
N PRO A 358 -21.51 12.93 33.25
CA PRO A 358 -21.73 11.52 33.55
C PRO A 358 -22.75 10.87 32.61
N LYS A 359 -23.87 11.56 32.34
CA LYS A 359 -24.94 11.09 31.44
C LYS A 359 -24.48 11.04 29.98
N LEU A 360 -23.60 11.96 29.56
CA LEU A 360 -23.03 11.96 28.21
C LEU A 360 -22.14 10.74 27.98
N ILE A 361 -21.28 10.41 28.96
CA ILE A 361 -20.39 9.26 28.89
C ILE A 361 -21.17 7.94 28.99
N GLU A 362 -22.12 7.83 29.92
CA GLU A 362 -23.00 6.67 30.05
C GLU A 362 -23.72 6.34 28.72
N ARG A 363 -24.30 7.36 28.07
CA ARG A 363 -24.93 7.20 26.76
C ARG A 363 -23.97 6.79 25.66
N GLU A 364 -22.72 7.25 25.70
CA GLU A 364 -21.72 6.87 24.71
C GLU A 364 -21.26 5.43 24.91
N LEU A 365 -21.07 4.99 26.16
CA LEU A 365 -20.73 3.60 26.51
C LEU A 365 -21.87 2.62 26.19
N ALA A 366 -23.13 3.06 26.33
CA ALA A 366 -24.30 2.25 25.98
C ALA A 366 -24.48 2.04 24.47
N ARG A 367 -23.81 2.84 23.61
CA ARG A 367 -23.85 2.62 22.17
C ARG A 367 -23.01 1.39 21.83
N LYS A 368 -23.67 0.34 21.33
CA LYS A 368 -22.98 -0.81 20.74
C LYS A 368 -22.00 -0.32 19.67
N VAL A 369 -20.76 -0.81 19.76
CA VAL A 369 -19.67 -0.56 18.81
C VAL A 369 -19.99 -1.27 17.51
#